data_AF-A0A528TYT1-F1
#
_entry.id   AF-A0A528TYT1-F1
#
_cell.length_a   1.000
_cell.length_b   1.000
_cell.length_c   1.000
_cell.angle_alpha   90.00
_cell.angle_beta   90.00
_cell.angle_gamma   90.00
#
_symmetry.space_group_name_H-M   'P 1'
#
loop_
_entity.id
_entity.type
_entity.pdbx_description
1 polymer ?
#
loop_
_entity_poly.entity_id
_entity_poly.type
_entity_poly.pdbx_seq_one_letter_code
_entity_poly.pdbx_strand_id
1 'polypeptide(L)' 'MSILEFLQQFKPVLLQGTLVTCAQFLLAAIIAVLVAHVAGLGKISRNPLVRGASVIYIEVFRGTSLLVQLYWIFFVLP' A
#
# COMPACT_ATOMS: atom_id res chain seq x y z
N MET A 1 30.87 6.78 21.09
CA MET A 1 30.90 6.75 19.62
C MET A 1 30.49 8.11 19.11
N SER A 2 31.28 8.70 18.22
CA SER A 2 30.86 9.91 17.52
C SER A 2 29.76 9.58 16.52
N ILE A 3 28.88 10.54 16.21
CA ILE A 3 27.85 10.41 15.17
C ILE A 3 28.44 9.99 13.81
N LEU A 4 29.67 10.45 13.52
CA LEU A 4 30.40 10.08 12.30
C LEU A 4 30.73 8.57 12.25
N GLU A 5 31.15 7.98 13.36
CA GLU A 5 31.46 6.55 13.45
C GLU A 5 30.19 5.69 13.33
N PHE A 6 29.11 6.13 13.98
CA PHE A 6 27.79 5.49 13.85
C PHE A 6 27.32 5.46 12.40
N LEU A 7 27.38 6.60 11.70
CA LEU A 7 26.98 6.67 10.30
C LEU A 7 27.84 5.78 9.42
N GLN A 8 29.16 5.75 9.62
CA GLN A 8 30.05 4.88 8.84
C GLN A 8 29.74 3.39 9.05
N GLN A 9 29.42 3.00 10.29
CA GLN A 9 29.10 1.62 10.62
C GLN A 9 27.72 1.17 10.08
N PHE A 10 26.69 2.02 10.16
CA PHE A 10 25.31 1.64 9.81
C PHE A 10 24.86 2.08 8.41
N LYS A 11 25.64 2.92 7.72
CA LYS A 11 25.37 3.37 6.34
C LYS A 11 24.86 2.26 5.40
N PRO A 12 25.49 1.08 5.28
CA PRO A 12 25.03 0.06 4.32
C PRO A 12 23.63 -0.46 4.66
N VAL A 13 23.33 -0.68 5.94
CA VAL A 13 22.02 -1.18 6.39
C VAL A 13 20.94 -0.13 6.22
N LEU A 14 21.24 1.13 6.58
CA LEU A 14 20.30 2.24 6.42
C LEU A 14 19.97 2.47 4.94
N LEU A 15 20.98 2.48 4.06
CA LEU A 15 20.77 2.61 2.62
C LEU A 15 19.96 1.46 2.05
N GLN A 16 20.26 0.22 2.44
CA GLN A 16 19.50 -0.94 2.00
C GLN A 16 18.03 -0.86 2.44
N GLY A 17 17.77 -0.52 3.70
CA GLY A 17 16.42 -0.34 4.23
C GLY A 17 15.64 0.77 3.51
N THR A 18 16.30 1.90 3.23
CA THR A 18 15.71 2.99 2.44
C THR A 18 15.38 2.51 1.02
N LEU A 19 16.29 1.81 0.35
CA LEU A 19 16.05 1.30 -1.01
C LEU A 19 14.87 0.34 -1.07
N VAL A 20 14.78 -0.60 -0.12
CA VAL A 20 13.64 -1.54 -0.04
C VAL A 20 12.33 -0.79 0.21
N THR A 21 12.34 0.21 1.10
CA THR A 21 11.14 1.02 1.38
C THR A 21 10.68 1.80 0.15
N CYS A 22 11.62 2.45 -0.55
CA CYS A 22 11.32 3.19 -1.78
C CYS A 22 10.80 2.26 -2.87
N ALA A 23 11.43 1.11 -3.08
CA ALA A 23 10.98 0.12 -4.06
C ALA A 23 9.57 -0.38 -3.74
N GLN A 24 9.31 -0.77 -2.49
CA GLN A 24 8.01 -1.25 -2.05
C GLN A 24 6.92 -0.18 -2.18
N PHE A 25 7.23 1.07 -1.77
CA PHE A 25 6.31 2.19 -1.90
C PHE A 25 5.94 2.44 -3.37
N LEU A 26 6.93 2.54 -4.26
CA LEU A 26 6.68 2.84 -5.68
C LEU A 26 5.86 1.74 -6.35
N LEU A 27 6.23 0.47 -6.14
CA LEU A 27 5.51 -0.66 -6.74
C LEU A 27 4.08 -0.76 -6.21
N ALA A 28 3.88 -0.64 -4.89
CA ALA A 28 2.55 -0.67 -4.29
C ALA A 28 1.70 0.54 -4.72
N ALA A 29 2.29 1.73 -4.78
CA ALA A 29 1.59 2.96 -5.18
C ALA A 29 1.09 2.89 -6.63
N ILE A 30 1.89 2.35 -7.56
CA ILE A 30 1.47 2.19 -8.96
C ILE A 30 0.21 1.33 -9.03
N ILE A 31 0.21 0.17 -8.36
CA ILE A 31 -0.94 -0.75 -8.36
C ILE A 31 -2.13 -0.09 -7.67
N ALA A 32 -1.92 0.51 -6.50
CA ALA A 32 -2.98 1.17 -5.73
C ALA A 32 -3.65 2.29 -6.53
N VAL A 33 -2.87 3.11 -7.25
CA VAL A 33 -3.41 4.18 -8.10
C VAL A 33 -4.24 3.61 -9.25
N LEU A 34 -3.75 2.57 -9.94
CA LEU A 34 -4.51 1.96 -11.03
C LEU A 34 -5.86 1.41 -10.55
N VAL A 35 -5.87 0.67 -9.44
CA VAL A 35 -7.10 0.09 -8.89
C VAL A 35 -8.03 1.18 -8.35
N ALA A 36 -7.49 2.18 -7.63
CA ALA A 36 -8.28 3.30 -7.13
C ALA A 36 -8.89 4.13 -8.26
N HIS A 37 -8.18 4.29 -9.38
CA HIS A 37 -8.69 4.97 -10.56
C HIS A 37 -9.87 4.23 -11.18
N VAL A 38 -9.76 2.92 -11.37
CA VAL A 38 -10.84 2.08 -11.90
C VAL A 38 -12.06 2.10 -10.97
N ALA A 39 -11.86 1.93 -9.65
CA ALA A 39 -12.94 1.99 -8.67
C ALA A 39 -13.59 3.38 -8.60
N GLY A 40 -12.78 4.45 -8.72
CA GLY A 40 -13.25 5.83 -8.77
C GLY A 40 -14.16 6.10 -9.98
N LEU A 41 -13.77 5.61 -11.16
CA LEU A 41 -14.60 5.68 -12.36
C LEU A 41 -15.87 4.85 -12.22
N GLY A 42 -15.75 3.63 -11.66
CA GLY A 42 -16.88 2.73 -11.43
C GLY A 42 -17.96 3.33 -10.52
N LYS A 43 -17.58 4.18 -9.56
CA LYS A 43 -18.52 4.92 -8.70
C LYS A 43 -19.45 5.88 -9.47
N ILE A 44 -19.00 6.42 -10.60
CA ILE A 44 -19.78 7.37 -11.43
C ILE A 44 -20.67 6.61 -12.45
N SER A 45 -20.53 5.29 -12.54
CA SER A 45 -21.29 4.46 -13.48
C SER A 45 -22.80 4.58 -13.26
N ARG A 46 -23.55 4.59 -14.37
CA ARG A 46 -25.02 4.51 -14.37
C ARG A 46 -25.52 3.13 -13.97
N ASN A 47 -24.70 2.10 -14.12
CA ASN A 47 -25.07 0.74 -13.74
C ASN A 47 -25.00 0.60 -12.20
N PRO A 48 -26.12 0.30 -11.53
CA PRO A 48 -26.17 0.21 -10.06
C PRO A 48 -25.26 -0.90 -9.51
N LEU A 49 -25.02 -1.99 -10.25
CA LEU A 49 -24.14 -3.08 -9.82
C LEU A 49 -22.67 -2.63 -9.79
N VAL A 50 -22.21 -1.96 -10.85
CA VAL A 50 -20.83 -1.46 -10.96
C VAL A 50 -20.57 -0.38 -9.91
N ARG A 51 -21.53 0.54 -9.75
CA ARG A 51 -21.46 1.58 -8.72
C ARG A 51 -21.46 0.98 -7.32
N GLY A 52 -22.34 0.02 -7.04
CA GLY A 52 -22.42 -0.68 -5.75
C GLY A 52 -21.12 -1.40 -5.39
N ALA A 53 -20.59 -2.21 -6.31
CA ALA A 53 -19.32 -2.91 -6.13
C ALA A 53 -18.15 -1.94 -5.88
N SER A 54 -18.10 -0.84 -6.62
CA SER A 54 -17.07 0.19 -6.45
C SER A 54 -17.16 0.88 -5.09
N VAL A 55 -18.37 1.19 -4.63
CA VAL A 55 -18.60 1.80 -3.30
C VAL A 55 -18.17 0.84 -2.19
N ILE A 56 -18.59 -0.43 -2.26
CA ILE A 56 -18.19 -1.45 -1.26
C ILE A 56 -16.67 -1.57 -1.21
N TYR A 57 -16.00 -1.70 -2.35
CA TYR A 57 -14.55 -1.75 -2.42
C TYR A 57 -13.92 -0.52 -1.75
N ILE A 58 -14.34 0.69 -2.12
CA ILE A 58 -13.80 1.94 -1.57
C ILE A 58 -14.02 2.01 -0.04
N GLU A 59 -15.20 1.63 0.44
CA GLU A 59 -15.53 1.68 1.87
C GLU A 59 -14.76 0.64 2.68
N VAL A 60 -14.58 -0.58 2.19
CA VAL A 60 -13.77 -1.61 2.87
C VAL A 60 -12.32 -1.14 3.02
N PHE A 61 -11.69 -0.67 1.94
CA PHE A 61 -10.28 -0.25 2.00
C PHE A 61 -10.07 1.05 2.79
N ARG A 62 -11.06 1.95 2.85
CA ARG A 62 -10.99 3.18 3.65
C ARG A 62 -11.42 2.99 5.11
N GLY A 63 -12.29 2.02 5.37
CA GLY A 63 -12.88 1.78 6.69
C GLY A 63 -12.16 0.72 7.52
N THR A 64 -11.22 -0.03 6.93
CA THR A 64 -10.42 -1.04 7.64
C THR A 64 -8.96 -0.60 7.79
N SER A 65 -8.32 -1.05 8.87
CA SER A 65 -6.90 -0.77 9.12
C SER A 65 -6.01 -1.50 8.12
N LEU A 66 -5.05 -0.79 7.53
CA LEU A 66 -4.04 -1.38 6.63
C LEU A 66 -3.27 -2.51 7.33
N LEU A 67 -2.98 -2.36 8.62
CA LEU A 67 -2.30 -3.40 9.39
C LEU A 67 -3.14 -4.67 9.44
N VAL A 68 -4.45 -4.56 9.68
CA VAL A 68 -5.34 -5.73 9.69
C VAL A 68 -5.37 -6.40 8.31
N GLN A 69 -5.42 -5.63 7.23
CA GLN A 69 -5.36 -6.17 5.87
C GLN A 69 -4.04 -6.92 5.61
N LEU A 70 -2.90 -6.33 5.98
CA LEU A 70 -1.58 -6.95 5.83
C LEU A 70 -1.46 -8.24 6.65
N TYR A 71 -1.90 -8.22 7.92
CA TYR A 71 -1.92 -9.41 8.76
C TYR A 71 -2.78 -10.51 8.14
N TRP A 72 -3.99 -10.17 7.70
CA TRP A 72 -4.88 -11.15 7.09
C TRP A 72 -4.26 -11.76 5.82
N ILE A 73 -3.72 -10.95 4.92
CA ILE A 73 -3.03 -11.41 3.70
C ILE A 73 -1.84 -12.31 4.05
N PHE A 74 -1.01 -11.92 5.02
CA PHE A 74 0.20 -12.66 5.35
C PHE A 74 -0.05 -13.96 6.14
N PHE A 75 -1.06 -13.98 7.02
CA PHE A 75 -1.31 -15.11 7.93
C PHE A 75 -2.46 -16.03 7.50
N VAL A 76 -3.38 -15.60 6.63
CA VAL A 76 -4.59 -16.35 6.26
C VAL A 76 -4.53 -16.95 4.85
N LEU A 77 -3.79 -16.33 3.93
CA LEU A 77 -3.57 -16.92 2.60
C LEU A 77 -2.56 -18.10 2.73
N PRO A 78 -2.84 -19.27 2.12
CA PRO A 78 -1.97 -20.43 2.17
C PRO A 78 -0.64 -20.23 1.42
#